data_AF-A0A946CAP6-F1
#
_entry.id   AF-A0A946CAP6-F1
#
_cell.length_a   1.000
_cell.length_b   1.000
_cell.length_c   1.000
_cell.angle_alpha   90.00
_cell.angle_beta   90.00
_cell.angle_gamma   90.00
#
_symmetry.space_group_name_H-M   'P 1'
#
loop_
_entity.id
_entity.type
_entity.pdbx_description
1 polymer ?
#
loop_
_entity_poly.entity_id
_entity_poly.type
_entity_poly.pdbx_seq_one_letter_code
_entity_poly.pdbx_strand_id
1 'polypeptide(L)'
;MKSYPEIGFVLKSTSGKTQDLQNASVDTRVTPRGRLAIWLMAPNQPLFDRLNSYGIHAIQVHYARQWFSKCCQQRPVSENCRGDMRLEAATGEDHSGEADIMVRDSIKGRALNFVKYLNEVNPEGKWGQFLTPNKDDIIWERVILTGASHGSTTASRLAKHTKVARVVALCGPRDQYQTWQALPSKTPENRFFGFSHTKDMGWEEFHYQRSWEMLGLHKFGPI
;
A
#
# COMPACT_ATOMS: atom_id res chain seq x y z
N MET A 1 -9.47 -16.99 -0.22
CA MET A 1 -8.59 -16.30 -1.18
C MET A 1 -8.63 -17.05 -2.51
N LYS A 2 -8.47 -16.39 -3.66
CA LYS A 2 -8.21 -17.06 -4.95
C LYS A 2 -6.97 -16.48 -5.64
N SER A 3 -6.32 -17.26 -6.51
CA SER A 3 -5.23 -16.78 -7.37
C SER A 3 -5.79 -16.04 -8.59
N TYR A 4 -5.02 -15.08 -9.10
CA TYR A 4 -5.18 -14.37 -10.37
C TYR A 4 -3.86 -14.49 -11.17
N PRO A 5 -3.57 -15.66 -11.79
CA PRO A 5 -2.29 -15.91 -12.47
C PRO A 5 -2.01 -14.94 -13.63
N GLU A 6 -3.04 -14.49 -14.32
CA GLU A 6 -3.01 -13.53 -15.44
C GLU A 6 -2.39 -12.18 -15.04
N ILE A 7 -2.54 -11.79 -13.78
CA ILE A 7 -1.92 -10.58 -13.19
C ILE A 7 -0.77 -10.90 -12.22
N GLY A 8 -0.31 -12.15 -12.20
CA GLY A 8 0.81 -12.61 -11.37
C GLY A 8 0.53 -12.61 -9.86
N PHE A 9 -0.74 -12.70 -9.45
CA PHE A 9 -1.09 -12.95 -8.06
C PHE A 9 -1.39 -14.43 -7.86
N VAL A 10 -0.49 -15.14 -7.19
CA VAL A 10 -0.65 -16.58 -6.94
C VAL A 10 -0.49 -16.89 -5.46
N LEU A 11 -1.26 -17.88 -4.99
CA LEU A 11 -1.19 -18.37 -3.61
C LEU A 11 -0.16 -19.50 -3.44
N LYS A 12 0.11 -20.25 -4.51
CA LYS A 12 1.13 -21.30 -4.57
C LYS A 12 1.95 -21.17 -5.86
N SER A 13 3.22 -21.57 -5.81
CA SER A 13 4.04 -21.74 -7.00
C SER A 13 3.60 -22.98 -7.79
N THR A 14 4.14 -23.13 -9.00
CA THR A 14 4.00 -24.36 -9.81
C THR A 14 4.52 -25.60 -9.08
N SER A 15 5.52 -25.45 -8.20
CA SER A 15 6.05 -26.51 -7.32
C SER A 15 5.26 -26.71 -6.02
N GLY A 16 4.13 -26.02 -5.84
CA GLY A 16 3.25 -26.17 -4.66
C GLY A 16 3.65 -25.36 -3.41
N LYS A 17 4.74 -24.57 -3.47
CA LYS A 17 5.21 -23.74 -2.35
C LYS A 17 4.31 -22.54 -2.14
N THR A 18 3.89 -22.27 -0.90
CA THR A 18 3.12 -21.07 -0.51
C THR A 18 3.81 -19.79 -0.96
N GLN A 19 3.05 -18.89 -1.59
CA GLN A 19 3.53 -17.61 -2.12
C GLN A 19 2.90 -16.40 -1.44
N ASP A 20 1.83 -16.58 -0.66
CA ASP A 20 1.05 -15.49 -0.10
C ASP A 20 1.27 -15.24 1.39
N LEU A 21 2.53 -15.43 1.83
CA LEU A 21 2.94 -15.15 3.20
C LEU A 21 2.70 -13.67 3.56
N GLN A 22 2.29 -13.46 4.80
CA GLN A 22 2.06 -12.16 5.38
C GLN A 22 2.84 -12.07 6.69
N ASN A 23 3.33 -10.87 7.02
CA ASN A 23 4.20 -10.68 8.17
C ASN A 23 3.61 -9.62 9.08
N ALA A 24 3.69 -9.82 10.39
CA ALA A 24 3.26 -8.87 11.39
C ALA A 24 4.35 -8.69 12.45
N SER A 25 4.43 -7.49 13.03
CA SER A 25 5.37 -7.20 14.10
C SER A 25 4.82 -6.14 15.06
N VAL A 26 4.97 -6.41 16.35
CA VAL A 26 4.60 -5.52 17.46
C VAL A 26 5.60 -5.73 18.59
N ASP A 27 6.10 -4.64 19.18
CA ASP A 27 6.85 -4.69 20.44
C ASP A 27 5.92 -4.31 21.59
N THR A 28 5.48 -5.31 22.36
CA THR A 28 4.55 -5.13 23.49
C THR A 28 5.19 -4.47 24.71
N ARG A 29 6.51 -4.26 24.70
CA ARG A 29 7.24 -3.54 25.75
C ARG A 29 7.23 -2.03 25.53
N VAL A 30 6.91 -1.58 24.32
CA VAL A 30 6.82 -0.15 23.95
C VAL A 30 5.37 0.30 24.03
N THR A 31 5.12 1.49 24.61
CA THR A 31 3.77 2.06 24.69
C THR A 31 3.17 2.24 23.29
N PRO A 32 2.00 1.66 22.99
CA PRO A 32 1.42 1.72 21.65
C PRO A 32 0.93 3.14 21.33
N ARG A 33 1.17 3.59 20.10
CA ARG A 33 0.68 4.88 19.58
C ARG A 33 -0.70 4.80 18.93
N GLY A 34 -1.30 3.60 18.89
CA GLY A 34 -2.55 3.36 18.18
C GLY A 34 -2.43 3.58 16.67
N ARG A 35 -1.26 3.25 16.09
CA ARG A 35 -0.99 3.36 14.65
C ARG A 35 -0.59 2.01 14.07
N LEU A 36 -1.09 1.74 12.87
CA LEU A 36 -0.79 0.54 12.09
C LEU A 36 -0.06 0.94 10.81
N ALA A 37 1.18 0.52 10.62
CA ALA A 37 1.88 0.62 9.36
C ALA A 37 1.55 -0.59 8.47
N ILE A 38 1.10 -0.34 7.25
CA ILE A 38 0.95 -1.38 6.23
C ILE A 38 2.04 -1.17 5.18
N TRP A 39 2.98 -2.11 5.13
CA TRP A 39 4.13 -2.10 4.23
C TRP A 39 3.83 -2.85 2.94
N LEU A 40 3.88 -2.14 1.81
CA LEU A 40 3.48 -2.64 0.48
C LEU A 40 4.66 -3.12 -0.37
N MET A 41 5.66 -3.74 0.25
CA MET A 41 6.83 -4.32 -0.43
C MET A 41 7.26 -5.63 0.24
N ALA A 42 8.36 -6.22 -0.21
CA ALA A 42 8.90 -7.43 0.41
C ALA A 42 9.20 -7.21 1.91
N PRO A 43 9.09 -8.25 2.76
CA PRO A 43 9.32 -8.14 4.20
C PRO A 43 10.66 -7.46 4.52
N ASN A 44 10.67 -6.58 5.51
CA ASN A 44 11.85 -5.82 5.93
C ASN A 44 11.87 -5.73 7.45
N GLN A 45 12.59 -6.65 8.11
CA GLN A 45 12.64 -6.74 9.56
C GLN A 45 13.23 -5.48 10.22
N PRO A 46 14.37 -4.91 9.76
CA PRO A 46 14.89 -3.68 10.34
C PRO A 46 13.91 -2.50 10.30
N LEU A 47 13.11 -2.38 9.23
CA LEU A 47 12.04 -1.38 9.15
C LEU A 47 10.96 -1.64 10.21
N PHE A 48 10.55 -2.90 10.39
CA PHE A 48 9.53 -3.27 11.38
C PHE A 48 10.02 -3.01 12.80
N ASP A 49 11.23 -3.44 13.14
CA ASP A 49 11.86 -3.17 14.44
C ASP A 49 11.89 -1.66 14.73
N ARG A 50 12.25 -0.85 13.72
CA ARG A 50 12.26 0.60 13.82
C ARG A 50 10.86 1.16 14.07
N LEU A 51 9.84 0.72 13.32
CA LEU A 51 8.45 1.13 13.52
C LEU A 51 7.95 0.73 14.92
N ASN A 52 8.26 -0.48 15.37
CA ASN A 52 7.88 -0.98 16.68
C ASN A 52 8.55 -0.20 17.81
N SER A 53 9.80 0.24 17.65
CA SER A 53 10.47 1.13 18.62
C SER A 53 9.75 2.47 18.81
N TYR A 54 8.92 2.88 17.84
CA TYR A 54 8.06 4.05 17.93
C TYR A 54 6.65 3.72 18.46
N GLY A 55 6.38 2.50 18.91
CA GLY A 55 5.06 2.06 19.34
C GLY A 55 4.06 1.91 18.19
N ILE A 56 4.53 1.67 16.97
CA ILE A 56 3.70 1.47 15.78
C ILE A 56 3.65 -0.03 15.47
N HIS A 57 2.45 -0.59 15.31
CA HIS A 57 2.25 -1.95 14.83
C HIS A 57 2.55 -2.01 13.34
N ALA A 58 3.16 -3.09 12.86
CA ALA A 58 3.49 -3.24 11.44
C ALA A 58 2.91 -4.52 10.87
N ILE A 59 2.35 -4.44 9.66
CA ILE A 59 2.02 -5.60 8.85
C ILE A 59 2.55 -5.43 7.43
N GLN A 60 2.84 -6.54 6.77
CA GLN A 60 3.04 -6.65 5.33
C GLN A 60 2.05 -7.69 4.82
N VAL A 61 1.22 -7.28 3.85
CA VAL A 61 0.26 -8.17 3.18
C VAL A 61 0.80 -8.56 1.81
N HIS A 62 0.58 -9.81 1.42
CA HIS A 62 0.71 -10.21 0.03
C HIS A 62 -0.42 -9.58 -0.77
N TYR A 63 -0.14 -9.01 -1.94
CA TYR A 63 -1.16 -8.39 -2.79
C TYR A 63 -0.75 -8.48 -4.26
N ALA A 64 -1.70 -8.25 -5.17
CA ALA A 64 -1.46 -8.21 -6.59
C ALA A 64 -0.55 -7.02 -6.94
N ARG A 65 0.75 -7.28 -7.08
CA ARG A 65 1.77 -6.28 -7.46
C ARG A 65 2.52 -6.60 -8.75
N GLN A 66 2.43 -7.84 -9.22
CA GLN A 66 3.12 -8.28 -10.44
C GLN A 66 2.41 -7.86 -11.74
N TRP A 67 1.14 -7.42 -11.63
CA TRP A 67 0.33 -6.92 -12.74
C TRP A 67 1.03 -5.79 -13.51
N PHE A 68 1.89 -5.01 -12.86
CA PHE A 68 2.57 -3.87 -13.49
C PHE A 68 3.44 -4.26 -14.69
N SER A 69 3.87 -5.52 -14.77
CA SER A 69 4.64 -6.07 -15.91
C SER A 69 3.78 -6.81 -16.95
N LYS A 70 2.46 -6.88 -16.74
CA LYS A 70 1.53 -7.73 -17.50
C LYS A 70 0.35 -6.93 -18.09
N CYS A 71 -0.24 -6.07 -17.28
CA CYS A 71 -1.37 -5.21 -17.59
C CYS A 71 -0.90 -3.79 -17.95
N CYS A 72 -1.74 -3.01 -18.63
CA CYS A 72 -1.43 -1.60 -18.96
C CYS A 72 -0.08 -1.40 -19.69
N GLN A 73 0.25 -2.31 -20.62
CA GLN A 73 1.50 -2.29 -21.40
C GLN A 73 1.36 -1.66 -22.78
N GLN A 74 0.16 -1.15 -23.13
CA GLN A 74 -0.07 -0.53 -24.45
C GLN A 74 0.83 0.71 -24.64
N ARG A 75 1.09 1.07 -25.89
CA ARG A 75 1.89 2.25 -26.26
C ARG A 75 1.10 3.11 -27.26
N PRO A 76 0.57 4.28 -26.85
CA PRO A 76 0.59 4.81 -25.48
C PRO A 76 -0.29 4.00 -24.53
N VAL A 77 0.08 3.97 -23.26
CA VAL A 77 -0.78 3.42 -22.20
C VAL A 77 -1.86 4.45 -21.88
N SER A 78 -3.09 3.99 -21.65
CA SER A 78 -4.19 4.88 -21.25
C SER A 78 -3.86 5.66 -19.97
N GLU A 79 -4.36 6.89 -19.89
CA GLU A 79 -4.13 7.83 -18.78
C GLU A 79 -4.62 7.28 -17.42
N ASN A 80 -5.62 6.40 -17.43
CA ASN A 80 -6.24 5.88 -16.21
C ASN A 80 -5.79 4.45 -15.86
N CYS A 81 -5.38 3.64 -16.85
CA CYS A 81 -5.18 2.20 -16.70
C CYS A 81 -4.38 1.79 -15.46
N ARG A 82 -3.17 2.35 -15.27
CA ARG A 82 -2.33 1.97 -14.12
C ARG A 82 -2.87 2.49 -12.79
N GLY A 83 -3.50 3.66 -12.80
CA GLY A 83 -4.12 4.24 -11.61
C GLY A 83 -5.33 3.41 -11.14
N ASP A 84 -6.11 2.90 -12.08
CA ASP A 84 -7.31 2.11 -11.84
C ASP A 84 -6.97 0.66 -11.45
N MET A 85 -6.04 0.02 -12.16
CA MET A 85 -5.54 -1.31 -11.81
C MET A 85 -4.89 -1.32 -10.41
N ARG A 86 -4.18 -0.25 -10.02
CA ARG A 86 -3.69 -0.07 -8.64
C ARG A 86 -4.82 -0.01 -7.63
N LEU A 87 -5.89 0.70 -7.97
CA LEU A 87 -7.00 0.90 -7.05
C LEU A 87 -7.78 -0.40 -6.87
N GLU A 88 -8.06 -1.12 -7.94
CA GLU A 88 -8.67 -2.45 -7.88
C GLU A 88 -7.81 -3.46 -7.10
N ALA A 89 -6.49 -3.53 -7.36
CA ALA A 89 -5.59 -4.37 -6.56
C ALA A 89 -5.58 -4.00 -5.06
N ALA A 90 -5.87 -2.73 -4.74
CA ALA A 90 -5.91 -2.24 -3.39
C ALA A 90 -7.27 -2.45 -2.70
N THR A 91 -8.38 -2.27 -3.40
CA THR A 91 -9.75 -2.28 -2.84
C THR A 91 -10.52 -3.55 -3.16
N GLY A 92 -10.31 -4.13 -4.35
CA GLY A 92 -11.11 -5.19 -4.94
C GLY A 92 -12.49 -4.71 -5.41
N GLU A 93 -12.59 -3.41 -5.67
CA GLU A 93 -13.71 -2.78 -6.38
C GLU A 93 -13.38 -2.76 -7.87
N ASP A 94 -14.38 -2.95 -8.72
CA ASP A 94 -14.22 -2.88 -10.18
C ASP A 94 -13.89 -1.45 -10.63
N HIS A 95 -12.59 -1.22 -10.91
CA HIS A 95 -12.08 0.05 -11.44
C HIS A 95 -11.42 -0.15 -12.81
N SER A 96 -11.02 -1.36 -13.17
CA SER A 96 -10.23 -1.63 -14.37
C SER A 96 -10.76 -2.82 -15.16
N GLY A 97 -10.65 -2.76 -16.48
CA GLY A 97 -10.93 -3.93 -17.34
C GLY A 97 -9.79 -4.96 -17.38
N GLU A 98 -8.80 -4.87 -16.50
CA GLU A 98 -7.57 -5.67 -16.53
C GLU A 98 -7.63 -6.89 -15.58
N ALA A 99 -8.51 -6.86 -14.58
CA ALA A 99 -8.73 -7.96 -13.63
C ALA A 99 -10.17 -7.93 -13.05
N ASP A 100 -10.50 -8.93 -12.24
CA ASP A 100 -11.72 -8.98 -11.42
C ASP A 100 -11.33 -9.39 -9.99
N ILE A 101 -10.57 -8.54 -9.32
CA ILE A 101 -10.03 -8.83 -7.99
C ILE A 101 -11.13 -8.71 -6.95
N MET A 102 -11.47 -9.82 -6.30
CA MET A 102 -12.41 -9.80 -5.18
C MET A 102 -11.86 -8.99 -3.99
N VAL A 103 -12.74 -8.26 -3.29
CA VAL A 103 -12.41 -7.53 -2.04
C VAL A 103 -11.56 -8.35 -1.07
N ARG A 104 -11.88 -9.64 -0.86
CA ARG A 104 -11.13 -10.50 0.08
C ARG A 104 -9.66 -10.72 -0.31
N ASP A 105 -9.32 -10.56 -1.58
CA ASP A 105 -7.99 -10.79 -2.15
C ASP A 105 -7.19 -9.48 -2.35
N SER A 106 -7.83 -8.32 -2.18
CA SER A 106 -7.22 -6.99 -2.29
C SER A 106 -6.41 -6.61 -1.05
N ILE A 107 -5.59 -5.55 -1.13
CA ILE A 107 -4.85 -5.03 0.04
C ILE A 107 -5.79 -4.82 1.24
N LYS A 108 -6.95 -4.17 1.02
CA LYS A 108 -7.91 -3.88 2.09
C LYS A 108 -8.45 -5.16 2.73
N GLY A 109 -8.94 -6.12 1.94
CA GLY A 109 -9.52 -7.35 2.48
C GLY A 109 -8.50 -8.26 3.12
N ARG A 110 -7.29 -8.36 2.54
CA ARG A 110 -6.21 -9.16 3.13
C ARG A 110 -5.71 -8.56 4.44
N ALA A 111 -5.58 -7.23 4.53
CA ALA A 111 -5.22 -6.55 5.77
C ALA A 111 -6.30 -6.76 6.86
N LEU A 112 -7.59 -6.59 6.52
CA LEU A 112 -8.68 -6.80 7.46
C LEU A 112 -8.68 -8.21 8.06
N ASN A 113 -8.64 -9.23 7.19
CA ASN A 113 -8.62 -10.61 7.62
C ASN A 113 -7.37 -10.94 8.45
N PHE A 114 -6.24 -10.32 8.12
CA PHE A 114 -5.01 -10.54 8.88
C PHE A 114 -5.06 -9.92 10.27
N VAL A 115 -5.56 -8.68 10.40
CA VAL A 115 -5.73 -8.03 11.70
C VAL A 115 -6.73 -8.78 12.58
N LYS A 116 -7.82 -9.31 11.99
CA LYS A 116 -8.75 -10.20 12.71
C LYS A 116 -8.05 -11.44 13.25
N TYR A 117 -7.31 -12.14 12.39
CA TYR A 117 -6.54 -13.31 12.77
C TYR A 117 -5.53 -13.00 13.89
N LEU A 118 -4.74 -11.93 13.75
CA LEU A 118 -3.77 -11.50 14.76
C LEU A 118 -4.44 -11.14 16.10
N ASN A 119 -5.65 -10.59 16.07
CA ASN A 119 -6.40 -10.31 17.29
C ASN A 119 -6.81 -11.59 18.05
N GLU A 120 -6.95 -12.72 17.35
CA GLU A 120 -7.27 -14.02 17.95
C GLU A 120 -5.99 -14.75 18.41
N VAL A 121 -4.95 -14.77 17.58
CA VAL A 121 -3.75 -15.60 17.83
C VAL A 121 -2.61 -14.87 18.57
N ASN A 122 -2.69 -13.54 18.69
CA ASN A 122 -1.69 -12.71 19.37
C ASN A 122 -2.39 -11.62 20.22
N PRO A 123 -3.18 -12.01 21.24
CA PRO A 123 -3.98 -11.08 22.06
C PRO A 123 -3.13 -10.02 22.78
N GLU A 124 -1.89 -10.34 23.16
CA GLU A 124 -0.93 -9.43 23.75
C GLU A 124 -0.57 -8.25 22.83
N GLY A 125 -0.68 -8.44 21.52
CA GLY A 125 -0.49 -7.40 20.52
C GLY A 125 -1.63 -6.40 20.44
N LYS A 126 -2.79 -6.67 21.06
CA LYS A 126 -3.97 -5.77 21.09
C LYS A 126 -4.42 -5.30 19.70
N TRP A 127 -4.39 -6.18 18.71
CA TRP A 127 -4.66 -5.84 17.29
C TRP A 127 -6.09 -5.34 17.02
N GLY A 128 -7.06 -5.73 17.86
CA GLY A 128 -8.45 -5.28 17.75
C GLY A 128 -8.64 -3.77 17.82
N GLN A 129 -7.65 -3.02 18.33
CA GLN A 129 -7.66 -1.56 18.30
C GLN A 129 -7.68 -0.95 16.89
N PHE A 130 -7.36 -1.73 15.85
CA PHE A 130 -7.38 -1.25 14.47
C PHE A 130 -8.66 -1.60 13.71
N LEU A 131 -9.59 -2.33 14.34
CA LEU A 131 -10.85 -2.73 13.74
C LEU A 131 -11.97 -1.74 14.10
N THR A 132 -12.92 -1.56 13.20
CA THR A 132 -14.18 -0.87 13.50
C THR A 132 -14.92 -1.57 14.65
N PRO A 133 -15.89 -0.91 15.34
CA PRO A 133 -16.66 -1.55 16.40
C PRO A 133 -17.32 -2.88 15.99
N ASN A 134 -17.83 -2.94 14.76
CA ASN A 134 -18.45 -4.14 14.17
C ASN A 134 -17.43 -5.17 13.66
N LYS A 135 -16.13 -4.83 13.67
CA LYS A 135 -15.03 -5.64 13.14
C LYS A 135 -15.26 -6.01 11.66
N ASP A 136 -15.85 -5.13 10.88
CA ASP A 136 -16.13 -5.32 9.45
C ASP A 136 -15.15 -4.57 8.53
N ASP A 137 -14.38 -3.61 9.06
CA ASP A 137 -13.30 -2.92 8.36
C ASP A 137 -12.16 -2.55 9.33
N ILE A 138 -11.05 -2.07 8.77
CA ILE A 138 -9.97 -1.39 9.49
C ILE A 138 -10.35 0.08 9.68
N ILE A 139 -10.01 0.65 10.84
CA ILE A 139 -10.04 2.10 11.06
C ILE A 139 -8.88 2.72 10.27
N TRP A 140 -9.09 2.98 8.98
CA TRP A 140 -8.05 3.47 8.06
C TRP A 140 -7.40 4.79 8.51
N GLU A 141 -8.11 5.63 9.27
CA GLU A 141 -7.53 6.85 9.86
C GLU A 141 -6.46 6.59 10.94
N ARG A 142 -6.27 5.33 11.37
CA ARG A 142 -5.14 4.87 12.21
C ARG A 142 -3.97 4.33 11.38
N VAL A 143 -4.16 4.12 10.08
CA VAL A 143 -3.18 3.47 9.20
C VAL A 143 -2.16 4.44 8.65
N ILE A 144 -0.88 4.05 8.69
CA ILE A 144 0.20 4.62 7.91
C ILE A 144 0.40 3.70 6.70
N LEU A 145 0.02 4.15 5.51
CA LEU A 145 0.31 3.42 4.28
C LEU A 145 1.75 3.71 3.86
N THR A 146 2.57 2.66 3.72
CA THR A 146 3.98 2.82 3.39
C THR A 146 4.45 1.78 2.38
N GLY A 147 5.39 2.15 1.53
CA GLY A 147 5.88 1.27 0.47
C GLY A 147 7.07 1.88 -0.24
N ALA A 148 7.82 1.03 -0.94
CA ALA A 148 8.89 1.45 -1.85
C ALA A 148 8.54 1.14 -3.30
N SER A 149 9.01 1.97 -4.25
CA SER A 149 8.83 1.74 -5.69
C SER A 149 7.35 1.48 -6.04
N HIS A 150 7.00 0.31 -6.57
CA HIS A 150 5.61 -0.09 -6.83
C HIS A 150 4.69 0.10 -5.60
N GLY A 151 5.16 -0.31 -4.42
CA GLY A 151 4.41 -0.17 -3.18
C GLY A 151 4.15 1.28 -2.78
N SER A 152 5.08 2.18 -3.09
CA SER A 152 4.93 3.62 -2.83
C SER A 152 3.84 4.24 -3.71
N THR A 153 3.78 3.82 -4.98
CA THR A 153 2.75 4.24 -5.93
C THR A 153 1.39 3.71 -5.54
N THR A 154 1.28 2.43 -5.20
CA THR A 154 0.02 1.84 -4.74
C THR A 154 -0.45 2.44 -3.42
N ALA A 155 0.44 2.67 -2.44
CA ALA A 155 0.11 3.34 -1.19
C ALA A 155 -0.48 4.73 -1.43
N SER A 156 0.17 5.51 -2.30
CA SER A 156 -0.27 6.86 -2.65
C SER A 156 -1.61 6.86 -3.37
N ARG A 157 -1.79 5.96 -4.35
CA ARG A 157 -3.06 5.82 -5.09
C ARG A 157 -4.22 5.42 -4.18
N LEU A 158 -4.00 4.45 -3.29
CA LEU A 158 -4.99 4.02 -2.30
C LEU A 158 -5.35 5.17 -1.35
N ALA A 159 -4.36 5.94 -0.88
CA ALA A 159 -4.59 7.04 0.05
C ALA A 159 -5.41 8.21 -0.55
N LYS A 160 -5.37 8.40 -1.88
CA LYS A 160 -6.30 9.31 -2.55
C LYS A 160 -7.75 8.82 -2.45
N HIS A 161 -7.97 7.51 -2.50
CA HIS A 161 -9.30 6.90 -2.43
C HIS A 161 -9.79 6.61 -1.00
N THR A 162 -8.89 6.36 -0.06
CA THR A 162 -9.16 5.98 1.33
C THR A 162 -8.41 6.92 2.26
N LYS A 163 -9.12 7.61 3.15
CA LYS A 163 -8.49 8.52 4.10
C LYS A 163 -7.65 7.71 5.09
N VAL A 164 -6.36 8.02 5.16
CA VAL A 164 -5.42 7.37 6.09
C VAL A 164 -4.74 8.39 7.00
N ALA A 165 -4.05 7.89 8.03
CA ALA A 165 -3.32 8.76 8.96
C ALA A 165 -2.18 9.51 8.26
N ARG A 166 -1.37 8.77 7.50
CA ARG A 166 -0.18 9.25 6.78
C ARG A 166 0.15 8.31 5.62
N VAL A 167 0.86 8.85 4.63
CA VAL A 167 1.51 8.09 3.57
C VAL A 167 3.00 8.34 3.64
N VAL A 168 3.80 7.29 3.66
CA VAL A 168 5.26 7.36 3.55
C VAL A 168 5.68 6.63 2.26
N ALA A 169 5.98 7.40 1.22
CA ALA A 169 6.33 6.90 -0.10
C ALA A 169 7.85 6.92 -0.29
N LEU A 170 8.45 5.73 -0.43
CA LEU A 170 9.89 5.57 -0.66
C LEU A 170 10.15 5.32 -2.17
N CYS A 171 11.00 6.12 -2.79
CA CYS A 171 11.33 6.04 -4.23
C CYS A 171 10.07 6.01 -5.12
N GLY A 172 9.19 6.99 -4.90
CA GLY A 172 7.95 7.19 -5.66
C GLY A 172 7.02 8.21 -5.00
N PRO A 173 5.73 8.27 -5.39
CA PRO A 173 5.08 7.41 -6.38
C PRO A 173 5.56 7.65 -7.82
N ARG A 174 5.34 6.66 -8.69
CA ARG A 174 5.73 6.65 -10.11
C ARG A 174 4.59 6.13 -10.97
N ASP A 175 4.07 6.97 -11.88
CA ASP A 175 3.38 6.60 -13.11
C ASP A 175 3.50 7.82 -14.06
N GLN A 176 4.32 7.69 -15.11
CA GLN A 176 4.86 8.80 -15.93
C GLN A 176 3.79 9.61 -16.65
N TYR A 177 2.90 8.87 -17.32
CA TYR A 177 1.96 9.41 -18.29
C TYR A 177 0.54 9.49 -17.72
N GLN A 178 0.32 8.82 -16.59
CA GLN A 178 -0.95 8.89 -15.87
C GLN A 178 -1.01 10.18 -15.04
N THR A 179 -2.23 10.60 -14.74
CA THR A 179 -2.53 11.84 -14.02
C THR A 179 -3.32 11.62 -12.73
N TRP A 180 -3.52 10.36 -12.31
CA TRP A 180 -4.24 10.02 -11.11
C TRP A 180 -3.70 10.74 -9.86
N GLN A 181 -2.42 11.12 -9.85
CA GLN A 181 -1.76 11.89 -8.79
C GLN A 181 -2.46 13.24 -8.53
N ALA A 182 -3.07 13.86 -9.55
CA ALA A 182 -3.75 15.15 -9.45
C ALA A 182 -5.25 15.03 -9.10
N LEU A 183 -5.82 13.82 -9.01
CA LEU A 183 -7.22 13.63 -8.63
C LEU A 183 -7.50 14.18 -7.22
N PRO A 184 -8.77 14.40 -6.83
CA PRO A 184 -9.11 14.69 -5.43
C PRO A 184 -8.58 13.60 -4.49
N SER A 185 -8.21 14.00 -3.26
CA SER A 185 -7.65 13.09 -2.26
C SER A 185 -8.47 13.11 -0.98
N LYS A 186 -8.93 11.93 -0.52
CA LYS A 186 -9.54 11.79 0.81
C LYS A 186 -8.53 11.97 1.94
N THR A 187 -7.25 11.66 1.70
CA THR A 187 -6.15 11.96 2.62
C THR A 187 -5.64 13.38 2.36
N PRO A 188 -5.56 14.28 3.36
CA PRO A 188 -5.03 15.62 3.16
C PRO A 188 -3.59 15.61 2.63
N GLU A 189 -3.25 16.54 1.75
CA GLU A 189 -1.94 16.61 1.08
C GLU A 189 -0.77 16.69 2.10
N ASN A 190 -0.96 17.40 3.22
CA ASN A 190 0.03 17.50 4.31
C ASN A 190 0.26 16.20 5.12
N ARG A 191 -0.36 15.09 4.71
CA ARG A 191 -0.16 13.75 5.29
C ARG A 191 0.64 12.83 4.37
N PHE A 192 1.07 13.29 3.20
CA PHE A 192 1.95 12.57 2.29
C PHE A 192 3.40 13.00 2.50
N PHE A 193 4.29 12.02 2.61
CA PHE A 193 5.74 12.24 2.76
C PHE A 193 6.47 11.40 1.72
N GLY A 194 7.21 12.06 0.83
CA GLY A 194 8.02 11.42 -0.21
C GLY A 194 9.51 11.41 0.19
N PHE A 195 10.18 10.29 -0.02
CA PHE A 195 11.61 10.16 0.18
C PHE A 195 12.24 9.43 -1.00
N SER A 196 13.33 9.96 -1.55
CA SER A 196 14.13 9.27 -2.56
C SER A 196 15.59 9.74 -2.47
N HIS A 197 16.49 9.02 -3.13
CA HIS A 197 17.88 9.44 -3.27
C HIS A 197 18.03 10.26 -4.56
N THR A 198 18.88 11.28 -4.57
CA THR A 198 19.09 12.15 -5.76
C THR A 198 19.75 11.44 -6.95
N LYS A 199 20.28 10.23 -6.72
CA LYS A 199 20.82 9.30 -7.73
C LYS A 199 19.87 8.15 -8.07
N ASP A 200 18.64 8.18 -7.57
CA ASP A 200 17.62 7.26 -8.02
C ASP A 200 17.23 7.65 -9.45
N MET A 201 17.16 6.70 -10.37
CA MET A 201 16.76 6.96 -11.76
C MET A 201 15.40 7.67 -11.82
N GLY A 202 14.47 7.38 -10.90
CA GLY A 202 13.20 8.09 -10.85
C GLY A 202 13.31 9.57 -10.48
N TRP A 203 14.39 9.95 -9.79
CA TRP A 203 14.75 11.35 -9.53
C TRP A 203 15.45 11.98 -10.74
N GLU A 204 16.46 11.31 -11.29
CA GLU A 204 17.23 11.82 -12.44
C GLU A 204 16.33 12.03 -13.67
N GLU A 205 15.34 11.15 -13.88
CA GLU A 205 14.36 11.23 -14.97
C GLU A 205 13.12 12.08 -14.64
N PHE A 206 13.13 12.82 -13.52
CA PHE A 206 12.07 13.75 -13.10
C PHE A 206 10.70 13.12 -12.81
N HIS A 207 10.64 11.81 -12.54
CA HIS A 207 9.38 11.10 -12.28
C HIS A 207 8.79 11.41 -10.92
N TYR A 208 9.65 11.50 -9.90
CA TYR A 208 9.23 11.72 -8.52
C TYR A 208 8.85 13.16 -8.29
N GLN A 209 9.63 14.11 -8.82
CA GLN A 209 9.38 15.54 -8.73
C GLN A 209 8.00 15.88 -9.33
N ARG A 210 7.74 15.45 -10.58
CA ARG A 210 6.42 15.59 -11.21
C ARG A 210 5.30 15.02 -10.33
N SER A 211 5.48 13.80 -9.83
CA SER A 211 4.44 13.14 -9.04
C SER A 211 4.19 13.85 -7.70
N TRP A 212 5.24 14.38 -7.06
CA TRP A 212 5.16 15.14 -5.82
C TRP A 212 4.51 16.50 -6.03
N GLU A 213 4.77 17.17 -7.16
CA GLU A 213 4.06 18.39 -7.55
C GLU A 213 2.57 18.14 -7.74
N MET A 214 2.19 17.08 -8.48
CA MET A 214 0.80 16.70 -8.72
C MET A 214 0.06 16.28 -7.44
N LEU A 215 0.78 15.72 -6.46
CA LEU A 215 0.25 15.43 -5.13
C LEU A 215 0.11 16.68 -4.24
N GLY A 216 0.59 17.85 -4.67
CA GLY A 216 0.54 19.09 -3.90
C GLY A 216 1.63 19.22 -2.83
N LEU A 217 2.68 18.38 -2.84
CA LEU A 217 3.70 18.37 -1.78
C LEU A 217 4.50 19.67 -1.73
N HIS A 218 4.69 20.32 -2.88
CA HIS A 218 5.36 21.62 -3.02
C HIS A 218 4.72 22.74 -2.17
N LYS A 219 3.46 22.59 -1.74
CA LYS A 219 2.78 23.54 -0.86
C LYS A 219 3.32 23.52 0.58
N PHE A 220 4.08 22.48 0.95
CA PHE A 220 4.60 22.28 2.32
C PHE A 220 6.13 22.33 2.41
N GLY A 221 6.81 22.63 1.30
CA GLY A 221 8.26 22.72 1.22
C GLY A 221 8.76 22.55 -0.22
N PRO A 222 10.04 22.89 -0.49
CA PRO A 222 10.64 22.68 -1.80
C PRO A 222 10.74 21.20 -2.16
N ILE A 223 10.69 20.93 -3.47
CA ILE A 223 10.98 19.63 -4.09
C ILE A 223 12.37 19.73 -4.73
#